data_AF-A0A1Y1LST7-F1
#
_entry.id   AF-A0A1Y1LST7-F1
#
_cell.length_a   1.000
_cell.length_b   1.000
_cell.length_c   1.000
_cell.angle_alpha   90.00
_cell.angle_beta   90.00
_cell.angle_gamma   90.00
#
_symmetry.space_group_name_H-M   'P 1'
#
loop_
_entity.id
_entity.type
_entity.pdbx_description
1 polymer ?
#
loop_
_entity_poly.entity_id
_entity_poly.type
_entity_poly.pdbx_seq_one_letter_code
_entity_poly.pdbx_strand_id
1 'polypeptide(L)'
;KKDLAVSRSKITAFQADLKNRPTDFNAADWNQKIRAEEHKMREMEAEQRQVSADRDATKGRAKPISVDIHKIKTDIDAFDTQQGQQMSLMRKLFPEASNGWEWIKEHQSEFEKEVFGPPMISCSMKDERYADQVQALLQIDDLQCF
;
A
#
# COMPACT_ATOMS: atom_id res chain seq x y z
N LYS A 1 -60.40 -66.79 -3.15
CA LYS A 1 -59.32 -66.76 -2.12
C LYS A 1 -58.16 -65.84 -2.51
N LYS A 2 -57.69 -65.86 -3.78
CA LYS A 2 -56.58 -65.03 -4.28
C LYS A 2 -56.87 -63.52 -4.21
N ASP A 3 -58.09 -63.10 -4.55
CA ASP A 3 -58.46 -61.67 -4.54
C ASP A 3 -58.49 -61.08 -3.12
N LEU A 4 -58.87 -61.88 -2.13
CA LEU A 4 -58.90 -61.45 -0.72
C LEU A 4 -57.49 -61.25 -0.15
N ALA A 5 -56.52 -62.06 -0.60
CA ALA A 5 -55.11 -61.88 -0.25
C ALA A 5 -54.50 -60.65 -0.92
N VAL A 6 -54.86 -60.39 -2.18
CA VAL A 6 -54.43 -59.17 -2.91
C VAL A 6 -54.99 -57.91 -2.26
N SER A 7 -56.27 -57.91 -1.87
CA SER A 7 -56.90 -56.77 -1.17
C SER A 7 -56.26 -56.53 0.20
N ARG A 8 -55.94 -57.57 0.97
CA ARG A 8 -55.23 -57.43 2.25
C ARG A 8 -53.84 -56.81 2.08
N SER A 9 -53.08 -57.26 1.08
CA SER A 9 -51.76 -56.70 0.78
C SER A 9 -51.83 -55.20 0.42
N LYS A 10 -52.81 -54.82 -0.42
CA LYS A 10 -53.06 -53.41 -0.77
C LYS A 10 -53.42 -52.56 0.45
N ILE A 11 -54.27 -53.08 1.35
CA ILE A 11 -54.64 -52.37 2.57
C ILE A 11 -53.42 -52.14 3.46
N THR A 12 -52.55 -53.14 3.63
CA THR A 12 -51.32 -53.00 4.42
C THR A 12 -50.36 -51.97 3.79
N ALA A 13 -50.24 -51.96 2.45
CA ALA A 13 -49.45 -50.97 1.74
C ALA A 13 -50.01 -49.55 1.94
N PHE A 14 -51.32 -49.36 1.80
CA PHE A 14 -51.95 -48.05 2.02
C PHE A 14 -51.88 -47.59 3.49
N GLN A 15 -51.94 -48.51 4.46
CA GLN A 15 -51.74 -48.17 5.87
C GLN A 15 -50.29 -47.77 6.16
N ALA A 16 -49.31 -48.40 5.51
CA ALA A 16 -47.90 -48.03 5.62
C ALA A 16 -47.64 -46.65 5.01
N ASP A 17 -48.21 -46.36 3.83
CA ASP A 17 -48.11 -45.05 3.18
C ASP A 17 -48.78 -43.95 4.01
N LEU A 18 -49.92 -44.25 4.61
CA LEU A 18 -50.63 -43.29 5.47
C LEU A 18 -49.86 -42.99 6.76
N LYS A 19 -49.16 -44.00 7.32
CA LYS A 19 -48.28 -43.83 8.49
C LYS A 19 -46.98 -43.09 8.15
N ASN A 20 -46.48 -43.23 6.92
CA ASN A 20 -45.27 -42.55 6.43
C ASN A 20 -45.55 -41.23 5.71
N ARG A 21 -46.74 -40.64 5.90
CA ARG A 21 -47.06 -39.35 5.29
C ARG A 21 -46.09 -38.29 5.83
N PRO A 22 -45.39 -37.53 4.95
CA PRO A 22 -44.59 -36.40 5.39
C PRO A 22 -45.43 -35.44 6.22
N THR A 23 -44.81 -34.81 7.21
CA THR A 23 -45.48 -33.76 7.99
C THR A 23 -46.00 -32.67 7.05
N ASP A 24 -47.21 -32.18 7.31
CA ASP A 24 -47.81 -31.17 6.47
C ASP A 24 -46.91 -29.91 6.46
N PHE A 25 -46.72 -29.34 5.27
CA PHE A 25 -45.87 -28.18 5.09
C PHE A 25 -46.46 -26.97 5.82
N ASN A 26 -45.75 -26.48 6.84
CA ASN A 26 -46.10 -25.25 7.51
C ASN A 26 -45.41 -24.05 6.85
N ALA A 27 -46.14 -23.38 5.95
CA ALA A 27 -45.65 -22.19 5.27
C ALA A 27 -45.26 -21.04 6.23
N ALA A 28 -45.97 -20.92 7.37
CA ALA A 28 -45.72 -19.85 8.33
C ALA A 28 -44.36 -20.02 9.05
N ASP A 29 -44.04 -21.24 9.48
CA ASP A 29 -42.75 -21.55 10.14
C ASP A 29 -41.57 -21.35 9.18
N TRP A 30 -41.72 -21.77 7.93
CA TRP A 30 -40.70 -21.57 6.91
C TRP A 30 -40.49 -20.09 6.58
N ASN A 31 -41.58 -19.31 6.48
CA ASN A 31 -41.47 -17.86 6.28
C ASN A 31 -40.79 -17.15 7.46
N GLN A 32 -41.01 -17.59 8.70
CA GLN A 32 -40.29 -17.06 9.86
C GLN A 32 -38.79 -17.39 9.81
N LYS A 33 -38.44 -18.64 9.45
CA LYS A 33 -37.03 -19.04 9.27
C LYS A 33 -36.34 -18.25 8.17
N ILE A 34 -37.00 -18.04 7.03
CA ILE A 34 -36.49 -17.24 5.91
C ILE A 34 -36.21 -15.81 6.38
N ARG A 35 -37.17 -15.16 7.04
CA ARG A 35 -36.97 -13.79 7.57
C ARG A 35 -35.82 -13.71 8.57
N ALA A 36 -35.68 -14.71 9.44
CA ALA A 36 -34.58 -14.75 10.40
C ALA A 36 -33.22 -14.82 9.70
N GLU A 37 -33.08 -15.65 8.66
CA GLU A 37 -31.85 -15.74 7.87
C GLU A 37 -31.60 -14.47 7.04
N GLU A 38 -32.63 -13.85 6.47
CA GLU A 38 -32.52 -12.55 5.79
C GLU A 38 -32.07 -11.43 6.73
N HIS A 39 -32.47 -11.47 8.01
CA HIS A 39 -31.99 -10.53 9.02
C HIS A 39 -30.50 -10.75 9.31
N LYS A 40 -30.07 -12.00 9.54
CA LYS A 40 -28.65 -12.33 9.73
C LYS A 40 -27.79 -11.92 8.54
N MET A 41 -28.29 -12.17 7.32
CA MET A 41 -27.60 -11.77 6.09
C MET A 41 -27.37 -10.26 6.05
N ARG A 42 -28.39 -9.46 6.38
CA ARG A 42 -28.28 -8.00 6.44
C ARG A 42 -27.31 -7.51 7.51
N GLU A 43 -27.28 -8.15 8.68
CA GLU A 43 -26.30 -7.83 9.73
C GLU A 43 -24.88 -8.14 9.27
N MET A 44 -24.63 -9.33 8.71
CA MET A 44 -23.32 -9.71 8.17
C MET A 44 -22.87 -8.78 7.03
N GLU A 45 -23.77 -8.37 6.14
CA GLU A 45 -23.43 -7.40 5.09
C GLU A 45 -23.05 -6.04 5.67
N ALA A 46 -23.73 -5.58 6.72
CA ALA A 46 -23.40 -4.33 7.39
C ALA A 46 -22.03 -4.40 8.06
N GLU A 47 -21.73 -5.50 8.77
CA GLU A 47 -20.42 -5.76 9.36
C GLU A 47 -19.32 -5.83 8.31
N GLN A 48 -19.57 -6.52 7.19
CA GLN A 48 -18.62 -6.63 6.08
C GLN A 48 -18.31 -5.25 5.50
N ARG A 49 -19.32 -4.40 5.30
CA ARG A 49 -19.12 -3.03 4.81
C ARG A 49 -18.26 -2.22 5.80
N GLN A 50 -18.56 -2.31 7.09
CA GLN A 50 -17.78 -1.61 8.12
C GLN A 50 -16.32 -2.06 8.12
N VAL A 51 -16.06 -3.37 8.17
CA VAL A 51 -14.70 -3.93 8.15
C VAL A 51 -13.97 -3.56 6.86
N SER A 52 -14.65 -3.54 5.71
CA SER A 52 -14.04 -3.13 4.45
C SER A 52 -13.63 -1.66 4.46
N ALA A 53 -14.46 -0.77 5.01
CA ALA A 53 -14.16 0.65 5.13
C ALA A 53 -12.96 0.90 6.07
N ASP A 54 -12.91 0.20 7.20
CA ASP A 54 -11.81 0.31 8.16
C ASP A 54 -10.50 -0.21 7.58
N ARG A 55 -10.56 -1.30 6.80
CA ARG A 55 -9.40 -1.82 6.05
C ARG A 55 -8.90 -0.80 5.03
N ASP A 56 -9.78 -0.20 4.25
CA ASP A 56 -9.40 0.76 3.21
C ASP A 56 -8.85 2.05 3.84
N ALA A 57 -9.42 2.51 4.95
CA ALA A 57 -8.88 3.63 5.72
C ALA A 57 -7.46 3.32 6.24
N THR A 58 -7.25 2.12 6.79
CA THR A 58 -5.93 1.69 7.28
C THR A 58 -4.92 1.59 6.15
N LYS A 59 -5.32 1.02 5.00
CA LYS A 59 -4.48 0.94 3.80
C LYS A 59 -4.15 2.33 3.25
N GLY A 60 -5.12 3.24 3.26
CA GLY A 60 -4.94 4.64 2.89
C GLY A 60 -3.89 5.34 3.74
N ARG A 61 -3.84 5.05 5.05
CA ARG A 61 -2.81 5.56 5.98
C ARG A 61 -1.45 4.90 5.78
N ALA A 62 -1.40 3.61 5.44
CA ALA A 62 -0.15 2.88 5.22
C ALA A 62 0.59 3.32 3.95
N LYS A 63 -0.15 3.70 2.90
CA LYS A 63 0.43 4.11 1.61
C LYS A 63 1.43 5.28 1.72
N PRO A 64 1.09 6.45 2.30
CA PRO A 64 2.04 7.55 2.43
C PRO A 64 3.24 7.17 3.30
N ILE A 65 3.01 6.45 4.41
CA ILE A 65 4.09 5.98 5.29
C ILE A 65 5.08 5.08 4.53
N SER A 66 4.58 4.18 3.67
CA SER A 66 5.46 3.32 2.86
C SER A 66 6.27 4.12 1.84
N VAL A 67 5.71 5.19 1.27
CA VAL A 67 6.42 6.08 0.35
C VAL A 67 7.51 6.84 1.10
N ASP A 68 7.19 7.38 2.29
CA ASP A 68 8.15 8.09 3.13
C ASP A 68 9.29 7.19 3.60
N ILE A 69 8.98 5.96 4.02
CA ILE A 69 10.01 4.96 4.40
C ILE A 69 10.94 4.68 3.22
N HIS A 70 10.39 4.50 2.02
CA HIS A 70 11.21 4.24 0.83
C HIS A 70 12.12 5.43 0.52
N LYS A 71 11.58 6.66 0.56
CA LYS A 71 12.34 7.89 0.35
C LYS A 71 13.46 8.06 1.39
N ILE A 72 13.15 7.89 2.67
CA ILE A 72 14.14 7.98 3.75
C ILE A 72 15.23 6.93 3.57
N LYS A 73 14.87 5.70 3.16
CA LYS A 73 15.84 4.64 2.90
C LYS A 73 16.78 5.01 1.74
N THR A 74 16.24 5.52 0.62
CA THR A 74 17.08 6.00 -0.48
C THR A 74 17.96 7.17 -0.08
N ASP A 75 17.48 8.07 0.78
CA ASP A 75 18.29 9.16 1.30
C ASP A 75 19.44 8.63 2.18
N ILE A 76 19.17 7.66 3.07
CA ILE A 76 20.19 6.99 3.89
C ILE A 76 21.24 6.29 3.01
N ASP A 77 20.80 5.52 2.02
CA ASP A 77 21.71 4.82 1.11
C ASP A 77 22.59 5.81 0.33
N ALA A 78 22.06 7.00 -0.02
CA ALA A 78 22.84 8.07 -0.62
C ALA A 78 23.87 8.66 0.37
N PHE A 79 23.50 8.85 1.63
CA PHE A 79 24.37 9.34 2.71
C PHE A 79 25.56 8.42 3.01
N ASP A 80 25.51 7.13 2.66
CA ASP A 80 26.65 6.22 2.81
C ASP A 80 27.82 6.57 1.86
N THR A 81 27.58 7.44 0.87
CA THR A 81 28.60 7.94 -0.04
C THR A 81 29.04 9.35 0.31
N GLN A 82 30.34 9.67 0.15
CA GLN A 82 30.85 11.04 0.34
C GLN A 82 30.13 12.04 -0.56
N GLN A 83 29.85 11.66 -1.81
CA GLN A 83 29.10 12.49 -2.76
C GLN A 83 27.66 12.75 -2.28
N GLY A 84 26.97 11.75 -1.72
CA GLY A 84 25.63 11.94 -1.18
C GLY A 84 25.60 12.79 0.09
N GLN A 85 26.62 12.69 0.95
CA GLN A 85 26.78 13.60 2.11
C GLN A 85 26.95 15.05 1.66
N GLN A 86 27.84 15.28 0.69
CA GLN A 86 28.10 16.60 0.09
C GLN A 86 26.85 17.16 -0.59
N MET A 87 26.13 16.36 -1.38
CA MET A 87 24.87 16.74 -2.01
C MET A 87 23.77 17.06 -0.98
N SER A 88 23.67 16.29 0.11
CA SER A 88 22.69 16.56 1.16
C SER A 88 23.00 17.85 1.92
N LEU A 89 24.28 18.10 2.20
CA LEU A 89 24.74 19.37 2.76
C LEU A 89 24.41 20.54 1.83
N MET A 90 24.65 20.40 0.53
CA MET A 90 24.32 21.40 -0.48
C MET A 90 22.81 21.66 -0.57
N ARG A 91 21.95 20.62 -0.58
CA ARG A 91 20.49 20.80 -0.53
C ARG A 91 20.04 21.58 0.71
N LYS A 92 20.70 21.35 1.85
CA LYS A 92 20.37 22.01 3.12
C LYS A 92 20.81 23.47 3.16
N LEU A 93 21.99 23.78 2.64
CA LEU A 93 22.58 25.13 2.73
C LEU A 93 22.25 26.00 1.51
N PHE A 94 22.19 25.40 0.32
CA PHE A 94 22.07 26.06 -0.99
C PHE A 94 21.03 25.34 -1.88
N PRO A 95 19.74 25.42 -1.53
CA PRO A 95 18.69 24.68 -2.23
C PRO A 95 18.59 25.05 -3.72
N GLU A 96 18.74 26.33 -4.06
CA GLU A 96 18.66 26.80 -5.46
C GLU A 96 19.80 26.25 -6.31
N ALA A 97 21.03 26.29 -5.80
CA ALA A 97 22.18 25.69 -6.48
C ALA A 97 22.02 24.16 -6.61
N SER A 98 21.49 23.49 -5.59
CA SER A 98 21.23 22.05 -5.69
C SER A 98 20.21 21.71 -6.77
N ASN A 99 19.12 22.49 -6.86
CA ASN A 99 18.10 22.30 -7.89
C ASN A 99 18.69 22.54 -9.28
N GLY A 100 19.49 23.60 -9.44
CA GLY A 100 20.21 23.89 -10.68
C GLY A 100 21.13 22.76 -11.10
N TRP A 101 21.89 22.18 -10.16
CA TRP A 101 22.77 21.06 -10.44
C TRP A 101 22.02 19.79 -10.83
N GLU A 102 20.92 19.47 -10.16
CA GLU A 102 20.06 18.34 -10.52
C GLU A 102 19.51 18.50 -11.94
N TRP A 103 19.02 19.70 -12.27
CA TRP A 103 18.56 20.01 -13.62
C TRP A 103 19.68 19.88 -14.66
N ILE A 104 20.87 20.43 -14.40
CA ILE A 104 22.03 20.32 -15.31
C ILE A 104 22.39 18.85 -15.55
N LYS A 105 22.42 18.01 -14.52
CA LYS A 105 22.70 16.57 -14.67
C LYS A 105 21.68 15.87 -15.59
N GLU A 106 20.41 16.24 -15.49
CA GLU A 106 19.35 15.69 -16.34
C GLU A 106 19.45 16.19 -17.81
N HIS A 107 19.98 17.40 -18.02
CA HIS A 107 20.03 18.06 -19.32
C HIS A 107 21.48 18.16 -19.87
N GLN A 108 22.41 17.38 -19.33
CA GLN A 108 23.84 17.47 -19.66
C GLN A 108 24.11 17.24 -21.16
N SER A 109 23.25 16.46 -21.82
CA SER A 109 23.32 16.20 -23.27
C SER A 109 22.95 17.41 -24.14
N GLU A 110 22.31 18.42 -23.57
CA GLU A 110 21.93 19.66 -24.29
C GLU A 110 23.10 20.65 -24.37
N PHE A 111 24.13 20.45 -23.56
CA PHE A 111 25.33 21.26 -23.57
C PHE A 111 26.39 20.69 -24.51
N GLU A 112 27.12 21.56 -25.23
CA GLU A 112 28.23 21.15 -26.10
C GLU A 112 29.37 20.51 -25.30
N LYS A 113 29.54 20.90 -24.03
CA LYS A 113 30.63 20.47 -23.16
C LYS A 113 30.10 20.10 -21.78
N GLU A 114 30.92 19.34 -21.05
CA GLU A 114 30.66 19.00 -19.65
C GLU A 114 30.52 20.28 -18.81
N VAL A 115 29.45 20.35 -18.03
CA VAL A 115 29.24 21.40 -17.03
C VAL A 115 29.69 20.82 -15.70
N PHE A 116 30.67 21.46 -15.06
CA PHE A 116 31.18 21.00 -13.77
C PHE A 116 30.24 21.41 -12.64
N GLY A 117 30.03 20.50 -11.71
CA GLY A 117 29.23 20.79 -10.52
C GLY A 117 29.99 21.72 -9.57
N PRO A 118 29.28 22.35 -8.61
CA PRO A 118 29.89 23.36 -7.77
C PRO A 118 31.08 22.85 -6.96
N PRO A 119 32.09 23.69 -6.68
CA PRO A 119 33.30 23.27 -6.00
C PRO A 119 33.06 22.54 -4.68
N MET A 120 31.97 22.87 -3.97
CA MET A 120 31.55 22.18 -2.75
C MET A 120 31.39 20.66 -2.94
N ILE A 121 30.93 20.19 -4.10
CA ILE A 121 30.63 18.77 -4.35
C ILE A 121 31.61 18.12 -5.34
N SER A 122 32.32 18.92 -6.15
CA SER A 122 33.22 18.44 -7.21
C SER A 122 34.70 18.46 -6.82
N CYS A 123 35.09 19.28 -5.84
CA CYS A 123 36.47 19.46 -5.42
C CYS A 123 36.74 18.84 -4.04
N SER A 124 37.99 18.45 -3.80
CA SER A 124 38.44 17.94 -2.49
C SER A 124 39.79 18.53 -2.10
N MET A 125 39.99 18.70 -0.80
CA MET A 125 41.24 19.15 -0.19
C MET A 125 42.17 17.94 -0.01
N LYS A 126 43.42 18.03 -0.50
CA LYS A 126 44.41 16.96 -0.32
C LYS A 126 44.91 16.83 1.12
N ASP A 127 44.98 17.95 1.84
CA ASP A 127 45.50 18.01 3.21
C ASP A 127 44.58 18.91 4.05
N GLU A 128 43.85 18.27 4.97
CA GLU A 128 42.84 18.92 5.81
C GLU A 128 43.43 19.99 6.74
N ARG A 129 44.74 19.96 7.01
CA ARG A 129 45.40 20.97 7.86
C ARG A 129 45.34 22.39 7.28
N TYR A 130 45.09 22.49 5.97
CA TYR A 130 44.94 23.77 5.27
C TYR A 130 43.49 24.15 5.00
N ALA A 131 42.51 23.34 5.42
CA ALA A 131 41.11 23.52 5.04
C ALA A 131 40.56 24.87 5.53
N ASP A 132 40.80 25.20 6.80
CA ASP A 132 40.32 26.46 7.38
C ASP A 132 40.93 27.69 6.69
N GLN A 133 42.21 27.64 6.31
CA GLN A 133 42.88 28.75 5.64
C GLN A 133 42.38 28.94 4.22
N VAL A 134 42.15 27.85 3.49
CA VAL A 134 41.58 27.90 2.14
C VAL A 134 40.12 28.37 2.20
N GLN A 135 39.33 27.85 3.13
CA GLN A 135 37.94 28.25 3.32
C GLN A 135 37.81 29.70 3.77
N ALA A 136 38.77 30.24 4.53
CA ALA A 136 38.79 31.65 4.90
C ALA A 136 39.08 32.59 3.71
N LEU A 137 39.71 32.08 2.65
CA LEU A 137 39.99 32.83 1.43
C LEU A 137 38.77 32.83 0.47
N LEU A 138 38.02 31.73 0.45
CA LEU A 138 36.86 31.54 -0.43
C LEU A 138 35.60 32.14 0.17
N GLN A 139 34.79 32.79 -0.65
CA GLN A 139 33.45 33.21 -0.28
C GLN A 139 32.46 32.06 -0.49
N ILE A 140 31.29 32.17 0.14
CA ILE A 140 30.21 31.20 -0.03
C ILE A 140 29.81 31.05 -1.50
N ASP A 141 29.81 32.15 -2.26
CA ASP A 141 29.46 32.15 -3.69
C ASP A 141 30.46 31.37 -4.54
N ASP A 142 31.73 31.32 -4.14
CA ASP A 142 32.76 30.53 -4.82
C ASP A 142 32.52 29.02 -4.64
N LEU A 143 31.76 28.60 -3.62
CA LEU A 143 31.48 27.19 -3.33
C LEU A 143 30.22 26.68 -4.04
N GLN A 144 29.35 27.59 -4.50
CA GLN A 144 28.07 27.27 -5.16
C GLN A 144 28.01 27.63 -6.65
N CYS A 145 29.11 28.15 -7.22
CA CYS A 145 29.20 28.51 -8.64
C CYS A 145 29.30 27.28 -9.56
N PHE A 146 29.01 27.46 -10.86
CA PHE A 146 29.03 26.43 -11.91
C PHE A 146 29.97 26.85 -13.05
#